data_AF-A0A7S4NJU4-F1
#
_entry.id   AF-A0A7S4NJU4-F1
#
_cell.length_a   1.000
_cell.length_b   1.000
_cell.length_c   1.000
_cell.angle_alpha   90.00
_cell.angle_beta   90.00
_cell.angle_gamma   90.00
#
_symmetry.space_group_name_H-M   'P 1'
#
loop_
_entity.id
_entity.type
_entity.pdbx_description
1 polymer ?
#
loop_
_entity_poly.entity_id
_entity_poly.type
_entity_poly.pdbx_seq_one_letter_code
_entity_poly.pdbx_strand_id
1 'polypeptide(L)'
;ICVLPCNKLLSCKRHRCPDVCHRGRCRPCDNVNFDDLSCHCGYSVRPGPIPCGGEPPVCNQTCTRQHACDHPVTHHCHNDDQCPVCPFVVVKKCVGGHGVDIRVQCHVTNVSCGRPCGKKLPCGDHVCPRTCHAGPCIEEKDSPSSSSLVASSSSSSSSS
;
A
#
# COMPACT_ATOMS: atom_id res chain seq x y z
N ILE A 1 42.10 24.10 13.39
CA ILE A 1 41.24 22.91 13.61
C ILE A 1 40.05 23.35 14.43
N CYS A 2 38.83 23.00 14.04
CA CYS A 2 37.63 23.39 14.78
C CYS A 2 37.54 22.50 16.03
N VAL A 3 37.38 23.10 17.21
CA VAL A 3 37.32 22.37 18.51
C VAL A 3 35.91 22.01 18.95
N LEU A 4 34.90 22.40 18.17
CA LEU A 4 33.50 22.07 18.45
C LEU A 4 33.22 20.58 18.19
N PRO A 5 32.29 19.95 18.92
CA PRO A 5 31.86 18.59 18.64
C PRO A 5 31.16 18.51 17.28
N CYS A 6 31.40 17.43 16.53
CA CYS A 6 30.80 17.24 15.21
C CYS A 6 29.27 17.07 15.29
N ASN A 7 28.77 16.21 16.20
CA ASN A 7 27.34 15.98 16.49
C ASN A 7 26.42 15.64 15.30
N LYS A 8 27.00 15.39 14.11
CA LYS A 8 26.29 14.95 12.92
C LYS A 8 25.70 13.56 13.14
N LEU A 9 24.50 13.32 12.62
CA LEU A 9 23.85 12.01 12.69
C LEU A 9 24.65 11.02 11.84
N LEU A 10 25.03 9.89 12.45
CA LEU A 10 25.76 8.82 11.78
C LEU A 10 24.84 8.05 10.82
N SER A 11 25.45 7.23 9.94
CA SER A 11 24.71 6.42 8.95
C SER A 11 23.70 5.46 9.56
N CYS A 12 23.87 5.07 10.83
CA CYS A 12 22.90 4.25 11.57
C CYS A 12 21.62 5.01 11.95
N LYS A 13 21.52 6.32 11.65
CA LYS A 13 20.36 7.21 11.89
C LYS A 13 19.88 7.30 13.35
N ARG A 14 20.63 6.72 14.30
CA ARG A 14 20.29 6.67 15.73
C ARG A 14 21.33 7.36 16.61
N HIS A 15 22.61 7.28 16.25
CA HIS A 15 23.72 7.84 17.03
C HIS A 15 24.33 9.07 16.34
N ARG A 16 24.94 9.95 17.14
CA ARG A 16 25.64 11.15 16.68
C ARG A 16 27.15 10.93 16.74
N CYS A 17 27.88 11.60 15.87
CA CYS A 17 29.34 11.54 15.81
C CYS A 17 29.94 12.08 17.12
N PRO A 18 30.69 11.28 17.90
CA PRO A 18 31.30 11.72 19.16
C PRO A 18 32.57 12.55 18.95
N ASP A 19 33.08 12.60 17.73
CA ASP A 19 34.36 13.24 17.43
C ASP A 19 34.28 14.75 17.44
N VAL A 20 35.44 15.37 17.61
CA VAL A 20 35.65 16.78 17.29
C VAL A 20 35.40 17.05 15.82
N CYS A 21 35.10 18.30 15.48
CA CYS A 21 34.84 18.72 14.12
C CYS A 21 36.00 18.32 13.20
N HIS A 22 35.67 17.45 12.25
CA HIS A 22 36.59 16.85 11.30
C HIS A 22 36.15 17.14 9.87
N ARG A 23 37.06 16.94 8.91
CA ARG A 23 36.74 17.02 7.47
C ARG A 23 36.37 15.62 6.95
N GLY A 24 35.45 15.54 5.98
CA GLY A 24 35.02 14.27 5.38
C GLY A 24 33.74 13.66 5.96
N ARG A 25 33.50 12.37 5.67
CA ARG A 25 32.39 11.60 6.26
C ARG A 25 32.72 11.26 7.72
N CYS A 26 31.70 11.19 8.56
CA CYS A 26 31.85 10.69 9.92
C CYS A 26 32.20 9.20 9.89
N ARG A 27 32.94 8.73 10.90
CA ARG A 27 33.17 7.29 11.07
C ARG A 27 31.84 6.53 11.22
N PRO A 28 31.79 5.24 10.84
CA PRO A 28 30.62 4.41 11.14
C PRO A 28 30.36 4.34 12.65
N CYS A 29 29.17 3.86 13.01
CA CYS A 29 28.82 3.69 14.41
C CYS A 29 29.55 2.47 14.98
N ASP A 30 30.27 2.66 16.09
CA ASP A 30 31.02 1.61 16.77
C ASP A 30 30.15 0.76 17.71
N ASN A 31 28.88 1.14 17.91
CA ASN A 31 27.97 0.36 18.73
C ASN A 31 27.64 -0.96 18.05
N VAL A 32 27.69 -2.04 18.82
CA VAL A 32 27.34 -3.40 18.40
C VAL A 32 26.33 -3.97 19.39
N ASN A 33 25.39 -4.74 18.88
CA ASN A 33 24.54 -5.59 19.70
C ASN A 33 25.18 -6.98 19.79
N PHE A 34 25.32 -7.53 21.00
CA PHE A 34 25.91 -8.86 21.18
C PHE A 34 24.87 -9.97 21.08
N ASP A 35 23.58 -9.62 21.17
CA ASP A 35 22.50 -10.58 20.98
C ASP A 35 22.30 -10.92 19.51
N ASP A 36 21.82 -12.14 19.28
CA ASP A 36 21.43 -12.62 17.98
C ASP A 36 20.18 -11.86 17.46
N LEU A 37 20.18 -11.57 16.16
CA LEU A 37 19.05 -10.93 15.50
C LEU A 37 18.33 -11.95 14.62
N SER A 38 17.09 -12.26 14.98
CA SER A 38 16.24 -13.20 14.25
C SER A 38 15.28 -12.51 13.28
N CYS A 39 14.85 -13.24 12.24
CA CYS A 39 13.66 -12.86 11.46
C CYS A 39 12.46 -12.72 12.38
N HIS A 40 11.40 -12.07 11.89
CA HIS A 40 10.11 -12.05 12.59
C HIS A 40 9.56 -13.44 12.94
N CYS A 41 9.92 -14.44 12.15
CA CYS A 41 9.53 -15.83 12.32
C CYS A 41 10.37 -16.64 13.33
N GLY A 42 11.50 -16.12 13.81
CA GLY A 42 12.47 -16.86 14.62
C GLY A 42 13.34 -17.90 13.89
N TYR A 43 13.00 -18.32 12.67
CA TYR A 43 13.72 -19.38 11.95
C TYR A 43 15.12 -18.98 11.48
N SER A 44 15.25 -17.84 10.80
CA SER A 44 16.54 -17.34 10.33
C SER A 44 17.14 -16.46 11.40
N VAL A 45 18.38 -16.74 11.79
CA VAL A 45 19.08 -16.03 12.87
C VAL A 45 20.43 -15.56 12.36
N ARG A 46 20.72 -14.27 12.58
CA ARG A 46 22.03 -13.70 12.39
C ARG A 46 22.73 -13.68 13.75
N PRO A 47 23.85 -14.41 13.92
CA PRO A 47 24.53 -14.43 15.20
C PRO A 47 25.21 -13.10 15.50
N GLY A 48 25.29 -12.76 16.80
CA GLY A 48 26.06 -11.62 17.29
C GLY A 48 27.58 -11.77 17.06
N PRO A 49 28.35 -10.66 17.11
CA PRO A 49 27.94 -9.26 17.35
C PRO A 49 27.45 -8.56 16.07
N ILE A 50 26.31 -7.89 16.16
CA ILE A 50 25.66 -7.19 15.05
C ILE A 50 25.94 -5.70 15.10
N PRO A 51 26.51 -5.10 14.03
CA PRO A 51 26.76 -3.67 13.98
C PRO A 51 25.46 -2.87 14.09
N CYS A 52 25.52 -1.70 14.71
CA CYS A 52 24.37 -0.81 14.84
C CYS A 52 23.76 -0.48 13.47
N GLY A 53 22.46 -0.73 13.34
CA GLY A 53 21.74 -0.62 12.06
C GLY A 53 21.78 -1.90 11.22
N GLY A 54 22.30 -3.01 11.75
CA GLY A 54 22.19 -4.32 11.13
C GLY A 54 20.73 -4.73 10.97
N GLU A 55 20.37 -5.12 9.76
CA GLU A 55 19.04 -5.60 9.43
C GLU A 55 18.90 -7.10 9.78
N PRO A 56 17.68 -7.58 10.08
CA PRO A 56 17.44 -8.99 10.31
C PRO A 56 17.75 -9.81 9.05
N PRO A 57 18.12 -11.10 9.22
CA PRO A 57 18.44 -11.97 8.08
C PRO A 57 17.23 -12.18 7.16
N VAL A 58 17.51 -12.35 5.87
CA VAL A 58 16.49 -12.76 4.89
C VAL A 58 16.03 -14.17 5.22
N CYS A 59 14.71 -14.38 5.28
CA CYS A 59 14.13 -15.67 5.60
C CYS A 59 13.23 -16.15 4.46
N ASN A 60 13.42 -17.42 4.07
CA ASN A 60 12.65 -18.03 2.98
C ASN A 60 11.51 -18.93 3.47
N GLN A 61 11.21 -18.92 4.77
CA GLN A 61 10.05 -19.62 5.33
C GLN A 61 8.76 -18.88 5.01
N THR A 62 7.65 -19.60 4.91
CA THR A 62 6.33 -18.98 4.76
C THR A 62 6.04 -18.03 5.93
N CYS A 63 5.44 -16.87 5.64
CA CYS A 63 5.09 -15.91 6.67
C CYS A 63 4.10 -16.50 7.69
N THR A 64 4.43 -16.37 8.97
CA THR A 64 3.65 -16.91 10.10
C THR A 64 2.73 -15.88 10.76
N ARG A 65 2.67 -14.65 10.23
CA ARG A 65 1.77 -13.60 10.74
C ARG A 65 0.30 -13.99 10.54
N GLN A 66 -0.60 -13.37 11.30
CA GLN A 66 -2.04 -13.58 11.12
C GLN A 66 -2.56 -12.87 9.87
N HIS A 67 -3.41 -13.54 9.11
CA HIS A 67 -4.00 -13.02 7.88
C HIS A 67 -5.52 -13.07 7.96
N ALA A 68 -6.19 -12.07 7.39
CA ALA A 68 -7.66 -11.99 7.37
C ALA A 68 -8.32 -12.91 6.32
N CYS A 69 -7.53 -13.64 5.53
CA CYS A 69 -7.98 -14.45 4.42
C CYS A 69 -7.89 -15.96 4.71
N ASP A 70 -8.87 -16.72 4.23
CA ASP A 70 -9.07 -18.15 4.53
C ASP A 70 -8.38 -19.09 3.52
N HIS A 71 -7.22 -18.73 3.02
CA HIS A 71 -6.49 -19.50 2.01
C HIS A 71 -4.98 -19.51 2.31
N PRO A 72 -4.21 -20.46 1.77
CA PRO A 72 -2.79 -20.58 2.10
C PRO A 72 -2.02 -19.29 1.80
N VAL A 73 -1.11 -18.96 2.71
CA VAL A 73 -0.20 -17.82 2.59
C VAL A 73 0.92 -18.20 1.61
N THR A 74 1.11 -17.40 0.56
CA THR A 74 2.07 -17.69 -0.51
C THR A 74 3.32 -16.81 -0.49
N HIS A 75 3.46 -15.92 0.48
CA HIS A 75 4.65 -15.08 0.62
C HIS A 75 5.57 -15.55 1.74
N HIS A 76 6.84 -15.22 1.59
CA HIS A 76 7.87 -15.59 2.54
C HIS A 76 7.91 -14.60 3.70
N CYS A 77 8.64 -14.95 4.76
CA CYS A 77 8.90 -14.08 5.88
C CYS A 77 9.64 -12.83 5.41
N HIS A 78 9.20 -11.69 5.93
CA HIS A 78 9.72 -10.37 5.59
C HIS A 78 9.94 -9.57 6.87
N ASN A 79 10.78 -8.55 6.76
CA ASN A 79 11.11 -7.66 7.88
C ASN A 79 10.19 -6.44 7.95
N ASP A 80 9.41 -6.16 6.89
CA ASP A 80 8.46 -5.05 6.87
C ASP A 80 7.37 -5.18 7.93
N ASP A 81 6.82 -4.05 8.38
CA ASP A 81 5.74 -4.02 9.36
C ASP A 81 4.43 -4.60 8.84
N GLN A 82 4.20 -4.55 7.52
CA GLN A 82 2.97 -5.01 6.88
C GLN A 82 3.24 -6.15 5.91
N CYS A 83 2.36 -7.16 5.93
CA CYS A 83 2.41 -8.23 4.94
C CYS A 83 2.11 -7.69 3.53
N PRO A 84 2.72 -8.25 2.47
CA PRO A 84 2.35 -7.94 1.11
C PRO A 84 0.86 -8.26 0.86
N VAL A 85 0.24 -7.50 -0.04
CA VAL A 85 -1.16 -7.72 -0.42
C VAL A 85 -1.34 -9.12 -0.98
N CYS A 86 -2.47 -9.74 -0.66
CA CYS A 86 -2.72 -11.09 -1.11
C CYS A 86 -2.98 -11.15 -2.64
N PRO A 87 -2.18 -11.92 -3.41
CA PRO A 87 -2.37 -12.10 -4.84
C PRO A 87 -3.37 -13.22 -5.18
N PHE A 88 -3.84 -13.99 -4.19
CA PHE A 88 -4.73 -15.12 -4.40
C PHE A 88 -6.04 -14.67 -5.02
N VAL A 89 -6.51 -15.39 -6.04
CA VAL A 89 -7.76 -15.07 -6.73
C VAL A 89 -8.91 -15.81 -6.06
N VAL A 90 -9.92 -15.07 -5.65
CA VAL A 90 -11.14 -15.58 -5.02
C VAL A 90 -12.37 -15.16 -5.82
N VAL A 91 -13.46 -15.89 -5.62
CA VAL A 91 -14.76 -15.56 -6.19
C VAL A 91 -15.54 -14.72 -5.18
N LYS A 92 -15.94 -13.51 -5.58
CA LYS A 92 -16.77 -12.59 -4.77
C LYS A 92 -18.04 -12.19 -5.54
N LYS A 93 -19.11 -11.87 -4.83
CA LYS A 93 -20.40 -11.45 -5.43
C LYS A 93 -20.39 -9.94 -5.75
N CYS A 94 -21.01 -9.49 -6.86
CA CYS A 94 -21.14 -8.04 -7.17
C CYS A 94 -21.79 -7.33 -5.99
N VAL A 95 -21.18 -6.22 -5.58
CA VAL A 95 -21.66 -5.36 -4.49
C VAL A 95 -23.06 -4.80 -4.75
N GLY A 96 -23.43 -4.65 -6.03
CA GLY A 96 -24.76 -4.25 -6.46
C GLY A 96 -25.82 -5.35 -6.34
N GLY A 97 -25.45 -6.59 -6.02
CA GLY A 97 -26.38 -7.71 -5.82
C GLY A 97 -26.95 -8.31 -7.10
N HIS A 98 -26.25 -8.18 -8.24
CA HIS A 98 -26.73 -8.68 -9.54
C HIS A 98 -26.61 -10.21 -9.75
N GLY A 99 -26.32 -10.97 -8.69
CA GLY A 99 -26.15 -12.44 -8.77
C GLY A 99 -24.96 -12.90 -9.62
N VAL A 100 -24.00 -12.01 -9.91
CA VAL A 100 -22.78 -12.33 -10.67
C VAL A 100 -21.63 -12.60 -9.72
N ASP A 101 -20.99 -13.74 -9.92
CA ASP A 101 -19.76 -14.15 -9.26
C ASP A 101 -18.55 -13.63 -10.06
N ILE A 102 -17.68 -12.88 -9.40
CA ILE A 102 -16.55 -12.16 -10.01
C ILE A 102 -15.25 -12.72 -9.43
N ARG A 103 -14.34 -13.12 -10.31
CA ARG A 103 -12.99 -13.58 -9.94
C ARG A 103 -12.08 -12.37 -9.78
N VAL A 104 -11.61 -12.10 -8.56
CA VAL A 104 -10.73 -10.98 -8.24
C VAL A 104 -9.67 -11.38 -7.22
N GLN A 105 -8.65 -10.56 -7.02
CA GLN A 105 -7.67 -10.75 -5.95
C GLN A 105 -8.33 -10.61 -4.56
N CYS A 106 -7.89 -11.40 -3.58
CA CYS A 106 -8.50 -11.49 -2.27
C CYS A 106 -8.62 -10.14 -1.55
N HIS A 107 -7.61 -9.28 -1.69
CA HIS A 107 -7.62 -7.96 -1.07
C HIS A 107 -8.70 -7.01 -1.64
N VAL A 108 -9.28 -7.31 -2.82
CA VAL A 108 -10.28 -6.47 -3.47
C VAL A 108 -11.65 -6.72 -2.84
N THR A 109 -12.18 -5.76 -2.09
CA THR A 109 -13.47 -5.89 -1.38
C THR A 109 -14.68 -5.50 -2.23
N ASN A 110 -14.59 -4.39 -2.97
CA ASN A 110 -15.74 -3.79 -3.65
C ASN A 110 -15.77 -4.16 -5.13
N VAL A 111 -16.25 -5.36 -5.44
CA VAL A 111 -16.32 -5.84 -6.82
C VAL A 111 -17.60 -5.44 -7.53
N SER A 112 -17.47 -4.82 -8.71
CA SER A 112 -18.59 -4.45 -9.58
C SER A 112 -18.61 -5.33 -10.83
N CYS A 113 -19.79 -5.80 -11.24
CA CYS A 113 -19.94 -6.59 -12.45
C CYS A 113 -20.05 -5.74 -13.73
N GLY A 114 -19.99 -4.41 -13.63
CA GLY A 114 -20.08 -3.48 -14.78
C GLY A 114 -21.46 -3.36 -15.44
N ARG A 115 -22.40 -4.27 -15.16
CA ARG A 115 -23.78 -4.23 -15.68
C ARG A 115 -24.52 -2.95 -15.20
N PRO A 116 -25.46 -2.40 -15.98
CA PRO A 116 -26.35 -1.33 -15.50
C PRO A 116 -27.13 -1.80 -14.26
N CYS A 117 -27.37 -0.88 -13.32
CA CYS A 117 -28.02 -1.19 -12.05
C CYS A 117 -29.50 -1.58 -12.25
N GLY A 118 -30.27 -0.74 -12.95
CA GLY A 118 -31.66 -1.02 -13.30
C GLY A 118 -32.65 -1.11 -12.12
N LYS A 119 -32.21 -0.90 -10.87
CA LYS A 119 -33.09 -0.85 -9.70
C LYS A 119 -33.99 0.38 -9.74
N LYS A 120 -35.23 0.24 -9.25
CA LYS A 120 -36.15 1.38 -9.10
C LYS A 120 -35.61 2.38 -8.09
N LEU A 121 -35.64 3.66 -8.44
CA LEU A 121 -35.29 4.78 -7.59
C LEU A 121 -36.40 5.05 -6.55
N PRO A 122 -36.07 5.74 -5.44
CA PRO A 122 -37.04 6.04 -4.38
C PRO A 122 -38.22 6.90 -4.86
N CYS A 123 -38.09 7.60 -6.00
CA CYS A 123 -39.20 8.32 -6.63
C CYS A 123 -40.29 7.40 -7.24
N GLY A 124 -40.05 6.10 -7.40
CA GLY A 124 -41.03 5.11 -7.87
C GLY A 124 -41.15 4.95 -9.40
N ASP A 125 -40.90 6.01 -10.16
CA ASP A 125 -41.10 6.03 -11.62
C ASP A 125 -39.81 5.88 -12.45
N HIS A 126 -38.63 6.08 -11.85
CA HIS A 126 -37.35 6.00 -12.56
C HIS A 126 -36.55 4.77 -12.17
N VAL A 127 -35.70 4.31 -13.09
CA VAL A 127 -34.69 3.27 -12.86
C VAL A 127 -33.31 3.91 -12.73
N CYS A 128 -32.46 3.31 -11.90
CA CYS A 128 -31.11 3.80 -11.67
C CYS A 128 -30.27 3.72 -12.97
N PRO A 129 -29.80 4.86 -13.51
CA PRO A 129 -29.01 4.89 -14.75
C PRO A 129 -27.54 4.52 -14.55
N ARG A 130 -27.09 4.37 -13.29
CA ARG A 130 -25.70 4.05 -12.94
C ARG A 130 -25.37 2.59 -13.23
N THR A 131 -24.08 2.29 -13.40
CA THR A 131 -23.52 0.92 -13.44
C THR A 131 -23.54 0.26 -12.04
N CYS A 132 -23.30 -1.07 -11.92
CA CYS A 132 -23.24 -1.81 -10.62
C CYS A 132 -22.40 -0.96 -9.64
N HIS A 133 -23.06 -0.49 -8.59
CA HIS A 133 -22.49 0.38 -7.57
C HIS A 133 -22.82 -0.21 -6.19
N ALA A 134 -22.02 0.14 -5.20
CA ALA A 134 -22.34 -0.14 -3.80
C ALA A 134 -23.32 0.91 -3.27
N GLY A 135 -24.11 0.56 -2.25
CA GLY A 135 -25.03 1.47 -1.58
C GLY A 135 -26.39 1.66 -2.28
N PRO A 136 -27.28 2.47 -1.69
CA PRO A 136 -28.62 2.72 -2.21
C PRO A 136 -28.60 3.50 -3.52
N CYS A 137 -29.62 3.29 -4.37
CA CYS A 137 -29.80 4.09 -5.58
C CYS A 137 -30.44 5.42 -5.20
N ILE A 138 -29.68 6.51 -5.32
CA ILE A 138 -30.14 7.87 -5.07
C ILE A 138 -30.35 8.60 -6.40
N GLU A 139 -31.28 9.53 -6.43
CA GLU A 139 -31.43 10.49 -7.52
C GLU A 139 -30.29 11.51 -7.42
N GLU A 140 -29.21 11.29 -8.15
CA GLU A 140 -28.11 12.23 -8.21
C GLU A 140 -28.49 13.37 -9.16
N LYS A 141 -28.91 14.52 -8.60
CA LYS A 141 -28.95 15.77 -9.38
C LYS A 141 -27.56 16.28 -9.73
N ASP A 142 -26.53 15.90 -9.00
CA ASP A 142 -25.14 16.24 -9.30
C ASP A 142 -24.22 15.20 -8.64
N SER A 143 -23.58 14.34 -9.43
CA SER A 143 -22.37 13.63 -9.01
C SER A 143 -21.37 13.63 -10.16
N PRO A 144 -20.14 14.10 -9.94
CA PRO A 144 -19.14 14.25 -10.98
C PRO A 144 -18.53 12.89 -11.26
N SER A 145 -18.83 12.31 -12.42
CA SER A 145 -17.93 11.32 -13.00
C SER A 145 -17.95 11.38 -14.52
N SER A 146 -16.97 12.15 -14.99
CA SER A 146 -16.17 11.89 -16.18
C SER A 146 -16.63 12.49 -17.52
N SER A 147 -15.81 13.45 -17.98
CA SER A 147 -15.40 13.65 -19.37
C SER A 147 -16.20 14.66 -20.21
N SER A 148 -15.74 15.92 -20.20
CA SER A 148 -15.71 16.77 -21.41
C SER A 148 -14.63 17.83 -21.27
N LEU A 149 -13.37 17.41 -21.23
CA LEU A 149 -12.28 18.23 -21.75
C LEU A 149 -12.20 17.96 -23.26
N VAL A 150 -13.16 18.49 -24.02
CA VAL A 150 -13.04 18.63 -25.48
C VAL A 150 -13.21 20.10 -25.83
N ALA A 151 -12.22 20.91 -25.43
CA ALA A 151 -12.05 22.21 -26.06
C ALA A 151 -11.34 22.00 -27.40
N SER A 152 -12.12 21.71 -28.43
CA SER A 152 -11.68 21.78 -29.82
C SER A 152 -12.88 22.17 -30.66
N SER A 153 -13.00 23.46 -30.96
CA SER A 153 -13.72 23.97 -32.12
C SER A 153 -13.26 25.39 -32.40
N SER A 154 -12.42 25.47 -33.43
CA SER A 154 -12.07 26.65 -34.21
C SER A 154 -13.32 27.30 -34.79
N SER A 155 -13.39 28.63 -34.80
CA SER A 155 -14.21 29.38 -35.76
C SER A 155 -13.47 30.64 -36.20
N SER A 156 -13.05 30.61 -37.45
CA SER A 156 -12.74 31.77 -38.29
C SER A 156 -13.96 32.69 -38.42
N SER A 157 -13.74 33.98 -38.65
CA SER A 157 -14.40 34.86 -39.66
C SER A 157 -14.76 36.27 -39.14
N SER A 158 -14.02 37.27 -39.66
CA SER A 158 -14.51 38.45 -40.40
C SER A 158 -15.32 39.58 -39.73
N SER A 159 -14.98 40.81 -40.16
CA SER A 159 -15.74 42.09 -40.17
C SER A 159 -15.66 42.91 -38.87
N SER A 160 -15.22 44.17 -38.82
CA SER A 160 -15.19 45.27 -39.80
C SER A 160 -14.00 46.20 -39.54
#